data_AF-A0A0T6B5J5-F1
#
_entry.id   AF-A0A0T6B5J5-F1
#
_cell.length_a   1.000
_cell.length_b   1.000
_cell.length_c   1.000
_cell.angle_alpha   90.00
_cell.angle_beta   90.00
_cell.angle_gamma   90.00
#
_symmetry.space_group_name_H-M   'P 1'
#
loop_
_entity.id
_entity.type
_entity.pdbx_description
1 polymer ?
#
loop_
_entity_poly.entity_id
_entity_poly.type
_entity_poly.pdbx_seq_one_letter_code
_entity_poly.pdbx_strand_id
1 'polypeptide(L)'
;MVRSRPSNMEHVLMELGDFLRENEQTPGTSNLSEAIVRAMEDMTSNAQLKPMFKSKGNKPSNQSLFLFVTSIARTNLEVELIQRSGTLVTNTSEPPNPLLPKRDCIVPLLHVLAVHARALALWPAWMNLQQLCGLPATPSNALASIEKEVPLLLRDPIALLLQFVLLLPLHVDQVYFTTIVKVIYNLLYYQVVSQISCGLTGPERLKACEGASTTHIDSLSAAIALINESLGETDLYMDCEEAGCSQEPHVNMIALEQQVQKLCLPFLRIATLLRHHIYNQQLPDIRAPQSEFVRLVYYLELVTEGMDWGCFNAAVALNWPNGDLVRPTHRRTPQTWCAQFNAFSNRSQIAARSFLVDAHVTWHPPRLLELPREYEKIFTYYHERPCSQCHSVPQETSICLLCGTIVCLKQNCCKQQGVCEAVAHSLECGAGTGVFLVVTSTYIIVIRGQRACLWGSLYLDDFEEEDRDLKRGKPLYLSKDRYQLLEQQWLAHRFDHTKKTWVWHRNAL
;
A
#
# COMPACT_ATOMS: atom_id res chain seq x y z
N MET A 1 -23.36 -2.74 27.38
CA MET A 1 -22.69 -2.93 28.69
C MET A 1 -21.59 -1.88 28.75
N VAL A 2 -21.71 -0.85 29.59
CA VAL A 2 -20.69 0.21 29.71
C VAL A 2 -19.53 -0.40 30.49
N ARG A 3 -18.48 -0.87 29.78
CA ARG A 3 -17.28 -1.42 30.40
C ARG A 3 -16.40 -0.26 30.89
N SER A 4 -15.81 -0.42 32.08
CA SER A 4 -14.88 0.54 32.69
C SER A 4 -13.68 0.78 31.77
N ARG A 5 -13.21 2.04 31.67
CA ARG A 5 -12.02 2.37 30.87
C ARG A 5 -10.83 1.52 31.32
N PRO A 6 -10.20 0.73 30.44
CA PRO A 6 -9.06 -0.11 30.80
C PRO A 6 -7.87 0.75 31.20
N SER A 7 -7.22 0.41 32.32
CA SER A 7 -6.17 1.21 32.97
C SER A 7 -4.75 0.88 32.49
N ASN A 8 -4.54 -0.23 31.77
CA ASN A 8 -3.22 -0.67 31.28
C ASN A 8 -3.32 -1.44 29.94
N MET A 9 -2.29 -1.34 29.10
CA MET A 9 -2.20 -1.97 27.77
C MET A 9 -2.45 -3.49 27.81
N GLU A 10 -1.95 -4.18 28.82
CA GLU A 10 -2.13 -5.63 28.98
C GLU A 10 -3.61 -6.03 29.15
N HIS A 11 -4.37 -5.26 29.93
CA HIS A 11 -5.81 -5.50 30.09
C HIS A 11 -6.56 -5.29 28.77
N VAL A 12 -6.19 -4.25 28.01
CA VAL A 12 -6.76 -4.01 26.67
C VAL A 12 -6.47 -5.19 25.75
N LEU A 13 -5.26 -5.73 25.77
CA LEU A 13 -4.87 -6.88 24.94
C LEU A 13 -5.62 -8.16 25.30
N MET A 14 -5.88 -8.40 26.58
CA MET A 14 -6.71 -9.54 27.01
C MET A 14 -8.14 -9.41 26.50
N GLU A 15 -8.77 -8.23 26.67
CA GLU A 15 -10.12 -7.98 26.15
C GLU A 15 -10.19 -8.08 24.62
N LEU A 16 -9.17 -7.59 23.90
CA LEU A 16 -9.03 -7.77 22.45
C LEU A 16 -8.97 -9.24 22.07
N GLY A 17 -8.18 -10.03 22.81
CA GLY A 17 -8.09 -11.48 22.62
C GLY A 17 -9.43 -12.18 22.81
N ASP A 18 -10.20 -11.79 23.82
CA ASP A 18 -11.53 -12.35 24.08
C ASP A 18 -12.54 -11.99 22.99
N PHE A 19 -12.58 -10.74 22.52
CA PHE A 19 -13.42 -10.35 21.38
C PHE A 19 -13.09 -11.15 20.12
N LEU A 20 -11.81 -11.38 19.84
CA LEU A 20 -11.39 -12.17 18.68
C LEU A 20 -11.73 -13.67 18.84
N ARG A 21 -11.73 -14.20 20.07
CA ARG A 21 -12.13 -15.59 20.35
C ARG A 21 -13.63 -15.81 20.23
N GLU A 22 -14.44 -14.82 20.60
CA GLU A 22 -15.92 -14.88 20.44
C GLU A 22 -16.31 -15.08 18.96
N ASN A 23 -15.56 -14.50 18.02
CA ASN A 23 -15.82 -14.65 16.58
C ASN A 23 -15.62 -16.08 16.07
N GLU A 24 -14.76 -16.90 16.70
CA GLU A 24 -14.53 -18.30 16.29
C GLU A 24 -15.73 -19.20 16.61
N GLN A 25 -16.55 -18.81 17.60
CA GLN A 25 -17.65 -19.63 18.10
C GLN A 25 -18.89 -19.56 17.19
N THR A 26 -18.89 -18.73 16.15
CA THR A 26 -20.05 -18.50 15.28
C THR A 26 -19.88 -19.04 13.85
N PRO A 27 -20.00 -20.36 13.64
CA PRO A 27 -20.53 -20.85 12.38
C PRO A 27 -21.80 -21.66 12.63
N GLY A 28 -22.89 -20.98 12.98
CA GLY A 28 -24.22 -21.53 12.72
C GLY A 28 -24.46 -21.46 11.22
N THR A 29 -24.59 -22.59 10.53
CA THR A 29 -24.93 -22.61 9.09
C THR A 29 -26.33 -22.05 8.89
N SER A 30 -26.41 -20.75 8.65
CA SER A 30 -27.64 -20.05 8.29
C SER A 30 -27.67 -19.81 6.78
N ASN A 31 -28.88 -19.73 6.21
CA ASN A 31 -29.05 -19.33 4.81
C ASN A 31 -28.39 -17.96 4.52
N LEU A 32 -28.35 -17.07 5.52
CA LEU A 32 -27.69 -15.77 5.42
C LEU A 32 -26.16 -15.90 5.31
N SER A 33 -25.54 -16.70 6.17
CA SER A 33 -24.08 -16.93 6.10
C SER A 33 -23.65 -17.55 4.77
N GLU A 34 -24.45 -18.45 4.19
CA GLU A 34 -24.17 -19.03 2.88
C GLU A 34 -24.29 -17.97 1.76
N ALA A 35 -25.32 -17.11 1.82
CA ALA A 35 -25.48 -16.02 0.86
C ALA A 35 -24.34 -14.99 0.94
N ILE A 36 -23.85 -14.68 2.15
CA ILE A 36 -22.71 -13.79 2.40
C ILE A 36 -21.43 -14.33 1.77
N VAL A 37 -21.18 -15.64 1.88
CA VAL A 37 -20.02 -16.30 1.26
C VAL A 37 -20.14 -16.25 -0.26
N ARG A 38 -21.27 -16.70 -0.83
CA ARG A 38 -21.50 -16.72 -2.29
C ARG A 38 -21.37 -15.33 -2.92
N ALA A 39 -21.87 -14.29 -2.25
CA ALA A 39 -21.73 -12.92 -2.72
C ALA A 39 -20.24 -12.51 -2.86
N MET A 40 -19.39 -12.92 -1.91
CA MET A 40 -17.94 -12.65 -1.98
C MET A 40 -17.24 -13.50 -3.04
N GLU A 41 -17.68 -14.75 -3.27
CA GLU A 41 -17.18 -15.59 -4.37
C GLU A 41 -17.45 -14.95 -5.74
N ASP A 42 -18.67 -14.47 -5.95
CA ASP A 42 -19.07 -13.79 -7.18
C ASP A 42 -18.29 -12.48 -7.38
N MET A 43 -18.18 -11.66 -6.32
CA MET A 43 -17.39 -10.41 -6.40
C MET A 43 -15.91 -10.68 -6.68
N THR A 44 -15.32 -11.70 -6.04
CA THR A 44 -13.91 -12.08 -6.25
C THR A 44 -13.71 -12.51 -7.71
N SER A 45 -14.63 -13.32 -8.24
CA SER A 45 -14.58 -13.83 -9.61
C SER A 45 -14.67 -12.70 -10.64
N ASN A 46 -15.49 -11.68 -10.37
CA ASN A 46 -15.64 -10.52 -11.24
C ASN A 46 -14.50 -9.50 -11.13
N ALA A 47 -13.87 -9.35 -9.96
CA ALA A 47 -12.78 -8.39 -9.75
C ALA A 47 -11.45 -8.85 -10.36
N GLN A 48 -11.21 -10.15 -10.50
CA GLN A 48 -9.99 -10.73 -11.07
C GLN A 48 -10.02 -10.76 -12.61
N LEU A 49 -10.21 -9.60 -13.24
CA LEU A 49 -10.29 -9.46 -14.70
C LEU A 49 -8.99 -9.80 -15.42
N LYS A 50 -7.81 -9.56 -14.80
CA LYS A 50 -6.52 -9.95 -15.38
C LYS A 50 -6.17 -11.40 -15.01
N PRO A 51 -5.78 -12.25 -15.98
CA PRO A 51 -5.32 -13.62 -15.73
C PRO A 51 -4.19 -13.71 -14.70
N MET A 52 -3.34 -12.69 -14.62
CA MET A 52 -2.23 -12.61 -13.66
C MET A 52 -2.67 -12.56 -12.19
N PHE A 53 -3.91 -12.11 -11.91
CA PHE A 53 -4.48 -12.06 -10.56
C PHE A 53 -5.38 -13.25 -10.25
N LYS A 54 -5.59 -14.17 -11.20
CA LYS A 54 -6.35 -15.40 -10.96
C LYS A 54 -5.45 -16.41 -10.27
N SER A 55 -5.87 -16.87 -9.10
CA SER A 55 -5.24 -18.01 -8.44
C SER A 55 -5.34 -19.23 -9.37
N LYS A 56 -4.20 -19.84 -9.71
CA LYS A 56 -4.17 -21.05 -10.54
C LYS A 56 -4.80 -22.21 -9.76
N GLY A 57 -6.08 -22.48 -10.00
CA GLY A 57 -6.63 -23.83 -9.88
C GLY A 57 -7.55 -24.18 -8.71
N ASN A 58 -7.87 -23.28 -7.76
CA ASN A 58 -8.75 -23.63 -6.64
C ASN A 58 -9.99 -22.73 -6.53
N LYS A 59 -11.12 -23.33 -6.14
CA LYS A 59 -12.26 -22.59 -5.58
C LYS A 59 -11.77 -21.70 -4.44
N PRO A 60 -12.30 -20.47 -4.31
CA PRO A 60 -11.88 -19.58 -3.23
C PRO A 60 -12.15 -20.25 -1.87
N SER A 61 -11.14 -20.28 -1.01
CA SER A 61 -11.31 -20.68 0.39
C SER A 61 -11.84 -19.50 1.21
N ASN A 62 -12.46 -19.76 2.36
CA ASN A 62 -12.89 -18.71 3.29
C ASN A 62 -11.74 -17.75 3.65
N GLN A 63 -10.51 -18.27 3.75
CA GLN A 63 -9.32 -17.46 3.97
C GLN A 63 -9.03 -16.52 2.79
N SER A 64 -9.09 -17.01 1.54
CA SER A 64 -8.90 -16.15 0.37
C SER A 64 -10.02 -15.12 0.20
N LEU A 65 -11.26 -15.46 0.57
CA LEU A 65 -12.38 -14.53 0.57
C LEU A 65 -12.21 -13.47 1.66
N PHE A 66 -11.73 -13.84 2.84
CA PHE A 66 -11.42 -12.90 3.91
C PHE A 66 -10.29 -11.92 3.51
N LEU A 67 -9.26 -12.42 2.82
CA LEU A 67 -8.22 -11.56 2.23
C LEU A 67 -8.79 -10.61 1.17
N PHE A 68 -9.75 -11.06 0.35
CA PHE A 68 -10.45 -10.21 -0.60
C PHE A 68 -11.31 -9.13 0.09
N VAL A 69 -12.05 -9.48 1.15
CA VAL A 69 -12.79 -8.51 1.97
C VAL A 69 -11.85 -7.46 2.56
N THR A 70 -10.70 -7.90 3.08
CA THR A 70 -9.65 -7.02 3.62
C THR A 70 -9.08 -6.10 2.53
N SER A 71 -8.88 -6.61 1.30
CA SER A 71 -8.35 -5.81 0.20
C SER A 71 -9.31 -4.71 -0.24
N ILE A 72 -10.63 -4.93 -0.20
CA ILE A 72 -11.63 -3.88 -0.48
C ILE A 72 -11.45 -2.69 0.47
N ALA A 73 -11.29 -2.94 1.78
CA ALA A 73 -11.03 -1.88 2.76
C ALA A 73 -9.71 -1.17 2.48
N ARG A 74 -8.64 -1.95 2.26
CA ARG A 74 -7.29 -1.42 1.98
C ARG A 74 -7.27 -0.53 0.75
N THR A 75 -7.79 -1.01 -0.38
CA THR A 75 -7.82 -0.26 -1.64
C THR A 75 -8.59 1.05 -1.50
N ASN A 76 -9.69 1.10 -0.75
CA ASN A 76 -10.42 2.35 -0.55
C ASN A 76 -9.61 3.40 0.22
N LEU A 77 -8.85 2.98 1.26
CA LEU A 77 -7.98 3.86 2.04
C LEU A 77 -6.76 4.31 1.24
N GLU A 78 -6.13 3.39 0.49
CA GLU A 78 -4.98 3.71 -0.37
C GLU A 78 -5.37 4.63 -1.53
N VAL A 79 -6.55 4.43 -2.13
CA VAL A 79 -7.06 5.34 -3.17
C VAL A 79 -7.31 6.74 -2.60
N GLU A 80 -7.84 6.85 -1.37
CA GLU A 80 -7.93 8.17 -0.72
C GLU A 80 -6.55 8.80 -0.50
N LEU A 81 -5.57 8.02 -0.04
CA LEU A 81 -4.20 8.51 0.13
C LEU A 81 -3.59 8.99 -1.20
N ILE A 82 -3.79 8.25 -2.29
CA ILE A 82 -3.34 8.64 -3.64
C ILE A 82 -4.02 9.94 -4.08
N GLN A 83 -5.31 10.12 -3.80
CA GLN A 83 -6.05 11.36 -4.11
C GLN A 83 -5.57 12.56 -3.30
N ARG A 84 -4.90 12.32 -2.17
CA ARG A 84 -4.15 13.30 -1.36
C ARG A 84 -2.66 13.38 -1.78
N SER A 85 -2.34 13.01 -3.03
CA SER A 85 -0.98 13.03 -3.58
C SER A 85 0.00 12.05 -2.94
N GLY A 86 -0.49 11.02 -2.24
CA GLY A 86 0.34 10.00 -1.59
C GLY A 86 0.93 10.41 -0.24
N THR A 87 0.53 11.56 0.33
CA THR A 87 1.01 12.09 1.61
C THR A 87 -0.14 12.72 2.40
N LEU A 88 0.05 12.90 3.71
CA LEU A 88 -0.87 13.67 4.56
C LEU A 88 -0.35 15.09 4.85
N VAL A 89 0.74 15.50 4.19
CA VAL A 89 1.27 16.87 4.25
C VAL A 89 0.32 17.85 3.56
N THR A 90 -0.08 18.90 4.26
CA THR A 90 -0.90 19.99 3.75
C THR A 90 -0.01 20.98 2.99
N ASN A 91 -0.08 20.94 1.65
CA ASN A 91 0.65 21.90 0.82
C ASN A 91 -0.17 23.19 0.66
N THR A 92 0.22 24.27 1.35
CA THR A 92 -0.51 25.55 1.29
C THR A 92 -0.30 26.32 -0.01
N SER A 93 0.67 25.91 -0.85
CA SER A 93 1.01 26.58 -2.11
C SER A 93 0.20 26.09 -3.31
N GLU A 94 -0.44 24.92 -3.20
CA GLU A 94 -1.28 24.35 -4.26
C GLU A 94 -2.76 24.50 -3.91
N PRO A 95 -3.63 24.84 -4.88
CA PRO A 95 -5.06 24.90 -4.63
C PRO A 95 -5.56 23.53 -4.15
N PRO A 96 -6.49 23.47 -3.18
CA PRO A 96 -7.01 22.22 -2.67
C PRO A 96 -7.61 21.41 -3.82
N ASN A 97 -7.28 20.11 -3.90
CA ASN A 97 -7.75 19.21 -4.95
C ASN A 97 -9.30 19.25 -5.00
N PRO A 98 -9.91 19.87 -6.02
CA PRO A 98 -11.36 20.09 -6.07
C PRO A 98 -12.12 18.78 -6.30
N LEU A 99 -11.42 17.71 -6.68
CA LEU A 99 -11.97 16.39 -6.93
C LEU A 99 -11.81 15.44 -5.74
N LEU A 100 -11.25 15.88 -4.61
CA LEU A 100 -11.14 15.06 -3.41
C LEU A 100 -12.56 14.71 -2.90
N PRO A 101 -12.97 13.43 -2.92
CA PRO A 101 -14.29 13.03 -2.46
C PRO A 101 -14.44 13.25 -0.96
N LYS A 102 -15.62 13.70 -0.52
CA LYS A 102 -16.08 13.52 0.86
C LYS A 102 -16.35 12.02 1.04
N ARG A 103 -15.43 11.31 1.70
CA ARG A 103 -15.43 9.84 1.81
C ARG A 103 -16.39 9.34 2.89
N ASP A 104 -17.60 9.89 2.92
CA ASP A 104 -18.60 9.64 3.97
C ASP A 104 -19.09 8.18 3.99
N CYS A 105 -18.85 7.41 2.93
CA CYS A 105 -19.23 6.01 2.81
C CYS A 105 -18.19 5.01 3.36
N ILE A 106 -17.00 5.44 3.79
CA ILE A 106 -15.97 4.51 4.29
C ILE A 106 -16.45 3.78 5.55
N VAL A 107 -17.06 4.47 6.51
CA VAL A 107 -17.56 3.82 7.73
C VAL A 107 -18.71 2.84 7.43
N PRO A 108 -19.75 3.20 6.66
CA PRO A 108 -20.75 2.24 6.19
C PRO A 108 -20.15 1.04 5.44
N LEU A 109 -19.12 1.26 4.62
CA LEU A 109 -18.41 0.18 3.92
C LEU A 109 -17.73 -0.76 4.92
N LEU A 110 -16.97 -0.23 5.89
CA LEU A 110 -16.30 -1.02 6.93
C LEU A 110 -17.32 -1.84 7.74
N HIS A 111 -18.51 -1.30 7.99
CA HIS A 111 -19.59 -2.03 8.66
C HIS A 111 -20.02 -3.27 7.86
N VAL A 112 -20.26 -3.12 6.56
CA VAL A 112 -20.60 -4.24 5.68
C VAL A 112 -19.47 -5.26 5.64
N LEU A 113 -18.24 -4.80 5.41
CA LEU A 113 -17.07 -5.67 5.35
C LEU A 113 -16.83 -6.43 6.67
N ALA A 114 -17.09 -5.82 7.83
CA ALA A 114 -16.98 -6.48 9.13
C ALA A 114 -17.96 -7.66 9.27
N VAL A 115 -19.19 -7.53 8.74
CA VAL A 115 -20.18 -8.61 8.73
C VAL A 115 -19.68 -9.79 7.88
N HIS A 116 -19.15 -9.51 6.68
CA HIS A 116 -18.55 -10.54 5.83
C HIS A 116 -17.30 -11.16 6.48
N ALA A 117 -16.44 -10.34 7.08
CA ALA A 117 -15.23 -10.76 7.76
C ALA A 117 -15.53 -11.77 8.88
N ARG A 118 -16.46 -11.47 9.78
CA ARG A 118 -16.80 -12.37 10.90
C ARG A 118 -17.44 -13.67 10.43
N ALA A 119 -18.19 -13.67 9.32
CA ALA A 119 -18.72 -14.89 8.72
C ALA A 119 -17.64 -15.77 8.06
N LEU A 120 -16.53 -15.17 7.62
CA LEU A 120 -15.42 -15.84 6.92
C LEU A 120 -14.24 -16.19 7.83
N ALA A 121 -14.18 -15.62 9.05
CA ALA A 121 -13.09 -15.77 9.99
C ALA A 121 -13.07 -17.15 10.65
N LEU A 122 -12.55 -18.14 9.92
CA LEU A 122 -12.33 -19.50 10.42
C LEU A 122 -10.92 -19.71 11.03
N TRP A 123 -10.15 -18.64 11.22
CA TRP A 123 -8.75 -18.71 11.67
C TRP A 123 -8.56 -17.96 13.00
N PRO A 124 -7.73 -18.48 13.94
CA PRO A 124 -7.41 -17.83 15.21
C PRO A 124 -6.67 -16.50 15.09
N ALA A 125 -7.41 -15.44 14.75
CA ALA A 125 -6.95 -14.06 14.82
C ALA A 125 -6.45 -13.71 16.24
N TRP A 126 -7.06 -14.26 17.28
CA TRP A 126 -6.62 -14.06 18.66
C TRP A 126 -5.22 -14.65 18.92
N MET A 127 -4.88 -15.80 18.34
CA MET A 127 -3.53 -16.39 18.47
C MET A 127 -2.50 -15.50 17.79
N ASN A 128 -2.82 -14.95 16.62
CA ASN A 128 -1.94 -14.01 15.93
C ASN A 128 -1.69 -12.76 16.79
N LEU A 129 -2.74 -12.19 17.38
CA LEU A 129 -2.60 -11.05 18.29
C LEU A 129 -1.71 -11.39 19.48
N GLN A 130 -1.88 -12.56 20.10
CA GLN A 130 -1.04 -13.01 21.22
C GLN A 130 0.42 -13.18 20.82
N GLN A 131 0.70 -13.81 19.68
CA GLN A 131 2.06 -13.98 19.17
C GLN A 131 2.71 -12.63 18.84
N LEU A 132 1.95 -11.66 18.34
CA LEU A 132 2.44 -10.29 18.11
C LEU A 132 2.73 -9.55 19.43
N CYS A 133 2.01 -9.87 20.50
CA CYS A 133 2.25 -9.27 21.80
C CYS A 133 3.31 -10.00 22.63
N GLY A 134 3.79 -11.16 22.17
CA GLY A 134 4.67 -12.03 22.94
C GLY A 134 4.01 -12.66 24.15
N LEU A 135 2.68 -12.76 24.16
CA LEU A 135 1.91 -13.43 25.19
C LEU A 135 1.94 -14.94 24.92
N PRO A 136 1.93 -15.79 25.96
CA PRO A 136 1.92 -17.24 25.77
C PRO A 136 0.66 -17.66 25.02
N ALA A 137 0.82 -18.17 23.80
CA ALA A 137 -0.26 -18.81 23.08
C ALA A 137 -0.58 -20.13 23.78
N THR A 138 -1.79 -20.28 24.31
CA THR A 138 -2.26 -21.59 24.78
C THR A 138 -2.22 -22.56 23.60
N PRO A 139 -1.55 -23.72 23.70
CA PRO A 139 -1.44 -24.65 22.59
C PRO A 139 -2.83 -25.13 22.20
N SER A 140 -3.30 -24.72 21.02
CA SER A 140 -4.42 -25.39 20.36
C SER A 140 -3.92 -26.75 19.89
N ASN A 141 -4.71 -27.80 20.08
CA ASN A 141 -4.41 -29.18 19.67
C ASN A 141 -4.21 -29.36 18.15
N ALA A 142 -4.27 -28.28 17.36
CA ALA A 142 -4.07 -28.26 15.92
C ALA A 142 -2.62 -27.85 15.55
N LEU A 143 -1.64 -28.68 15.91
CA LEU A 143 -0.23 -28.51 15.47
C LEU A 143 -0.11 -28.40 13.93
N ALA A 144 -1.03 -29.02 13.18
CA ALA A 144 -1.00 -29.07 11.71
C ALA A 144 -1.36 -27.75 10.99
N SER A 145 -2.05 -26.80 11.64
CA SER A 145 -2.39 -25.50 11.01
C SER A 145 -1.25 -24.49 11.10
N ILE A 146 -0.47 -24.52 12.18
CA ILE A 146 0.63 -23.58 12.44
C ILE A 146 1.82 -23.81 11.49
N GLU A 147 2.06 -25.05 11.05
CA GLU A 147 3.20 -25.41 10.18
C GLU A 147 3.12 -24.85 8.75
N LYS A 148 1.94 -24.37 8.31
CA LYS A 148 1.70 -23.79 6.98
C LYS A 148 1.53 -22.27 6.98
N GLU A 149 1.65 -21.62 8.13
CA GLU A 149 1.43 -20.19 8.24
C GLU A 149 2.64 -19.38 7.78
N VAL A 150 2.35 -18.23 7.16
CA VAL A 150 3.37 -17.24 6.81
C VAL A 150 3.99 -16.69 8.10
N PRO A 151 5.33 -16.68 8.24
CA PRO A 151 6.01 -16.10 9.40
C PRO A 151 5.58 -14.66 9.67
N LEU A 152 5.50 -14.24 10.93
CA LEU A 152 5.00 -12.91 11.28
C LEU A 152 5.82 -11.78 10.64
N LEU A 153 7.15 -11.92 10.53
CA LEU A 153 8.02 -10.94 9.84
C LEU A 153 7.68 -10.78 8.35
N LEU A 154 6.94 -11.69 7.72
CA LEU A 154 6.54 -11.58 6.32
C LEU A 154 5.07 -11.16 6.13
N ARG A 155 4.32 -10.95 7.22
CA ARG A 155 2.91 -10.55 7.11
C ARG A 155 2.79 -9.05 6.88
N ASP A 156 1.86 -8.66 6.02
CA ASP A 156 1.59 -7.26 5.70
C ASP A 156 0.93 -6.52 6.88
N PRO A 157 1.56 -5.46 7.42
CA PRO A 157 1.05 -4.73 8.59
C PRO A 157 -0.32 -4.06 8.38
N ILE A 158 -0.57 -3.53 7.17
CA ILE A 158 -1.83 -2.84 6.85
C ILE A 158 -2.98 -3.85 6.81
N ALA A 159 -2.76 -5.01 6.20
CA ALA A 159 -3.71 -6.11 6.17
C ALA A 159 -4.01 -6.62 7.58
N LEU A 160 -2.98 -6.84 8.43
CA LEU A 160 -3.18 -7.22 9.82
C LEU A 160 -4.04 -6.21 10.59
N LEU A 161 -3.77 -4.91 10.43
CA LEU A 161 -4.55 -3.85 11.07
C LEU A 161 -6.02 -3.92 10.66
N LEU A 162 -6.28 -4.00 9.36
CA LEU A 162 -7.64 -4.06 8.82
C LEU A 162 -8.35 -5.35 9.24
N GLN A 163 -7.65 -6.49 9.26
CA GLN A 163 -8.22 -7.75 9.72
C GLN A 163 -8.67 -7.66 11.17
N PHE A 164 -7.83 -7.15 12.09
CA PHE A 164 -8.26 -6.99 13.48
C PHE A 164 -9.41 -6.00 13.62
N VAL A 165 -9.33 -4.85 12.95
CA VAL A 165 -10.40 -3.83 13.00
C VAL A 165 -11.74 -4.34 12.49
N LEU A 166 -11.75 -5.13 11.40
CA LEU A 166 -12.99 -5.71 10.85
C LEU A 166 -13.57 -6.82 11.75
N LEU A 167 -12.74 -7.51 12.51
CA LEU A 167 -13.18 -8.56 13.44
C LEU A 167 -13.64 -8.00 14.78
N LEU A 168 -13.16 -6.82 15.17
CA LEU A 168 -13.62 -6.13 16.37
C LEU A 168 -15.06 -5.61 16.24
N PRO A 169 -15.76 -5.38 17.36
CA PRO A 169 -17.05 -4.68 17.36
C PRO A 169 -16.95 -3.31 16.67
N LEU A 170 -18.02 -2.86 16.02
CA LEU A 170 -17.98 -1.65 15.17
C LEU A 170 -17.84 -0.34 15.96
N HIS A 171 -18.23 -0.35 17.23
CA HIS A 171 -18.18 0.81 18.13
C HIS A 171 -17.18 0.56 19.25
N VAL A 172 -15.94 0.33 18.86
CA VAL A 172 -14.85 0.06 19.79
C VAL A 172 -14.18 1.37 20.19
N ASP A 173 -13.94 1.53 21.49
CA ASP A 173 -13.25 2.70 22.03
C ASP A 173 -11.87 2.87 21.38
N GLN A 174 -11.47 4.12 21.21
CA GLN A 174 -10.20 4.47 20.57
C GLN A 174 -8.98 3.78 21.18
N VAL A 175 -9.01 3.48 22.48
CA VAL A 175 -7.93 2.80 23.21
C VAL A 175 -7.60 1.43 22.58
N TYR A 176 -8.60 0.66 22.19
CA TYR A 176 -8.41 -0.66 21.57
C TYR A 176 -7.77 -0.53 20.18
N PHE A 177 -8.23 0.43 19.38
CA PHE A 177 -7.64 0.73 18.07
C PHE A 177 -6.19 1.17 18.22
N THR A 178 -5.91 2.13 19.10
CA THR A 178 -4.55 2.59 19.41
C THR A 178 -3.65 1.43 19.85
N THR A 179 -4.13 0.53 20.71
CA THR A 179 -3.36 -0.66 21.13
C THR A 179 -3.03 -1.59 19.96
N ILE A 180 -3.96 -1.82 19.03
CA ILE A 180 -3.67 -2.62 17.82
C ILE A 180 -2.59 -1.93 16.97
N VAL A 181 -2.73 -0.63 16.74
CA VAL A 181 -1.74 0.15 15.96
C VAL A 181 -0.36 0.07 16.60
N LYS A 182 -0.27 0.17 17.94
CA LYS A 182 0.97 0.00 18.72
C LYS A 182 1.63 -1.36 18.48
N VAL A 183 0.87 -2.44 18.61
CA VAL A 183 1.38 -3.81 18.44
C VAL A 183 1.88 -4.04 17.02
N ILE A 184 1.12 -3.59 16.02
CA ILE A 184 1.49 -3.75 14.61
C ILE A 184 2.67 -2.86 14.23
N TYR A 185 2.77 -1.66 14.81
CA TYR A 185 3.92 -0.79 14.60
C TYR A 185 5.22 -1.46 15.07
N ASN A 186 5.21 -2.18 16.20
CA ASN A 186 6.38 -2.95 16.61
C ASN A 186 6.80 -3.95 15.54
N LEU A 187 5.87 -4.72 14.99
CA LEU A 187 6.17 -5.67 13.92
C LEU A 187 6.78 -4.95 12.70
N LEU A 188 6.11 -3.89 12.22
CA LEU A 188 6.56 -3.08 11.08
C LEU A 188 7.99 -2.57 11.29
N TYR A 189 8.28 -2.01 12.46
CA TYR A 189 9.59 -1.50 12.79
C TYR A 189 10.67 -2.59 12.64
N TYR A 190 10.45 -3.78 13.21
CA TYR A 190 11.42 -4.88 13.06
C TYR A 190 11.49 -5.46 11.65
N GLN A 191 10.41 -5.43 10.87
CA GLN A 191 10.46 -5.79 9.45
C GLN A 191 11.38 -4.84 8.68
N VAL A 192 11.22 -3.53 8.89
CA VAL A 192 12.04 -2.50 8.24
C VAL A 192 13.49 -2.56 8.71
N VAL A 193 13.75 -2.75 10.00
CA VAL A 193 15.11 -2.92 10.54
C VAL A 193 15.76 -4.19 9.97
N SER A 194 15.02 -5.30 9.85
CA SER A 194 15.54 -6.54 9.25
C SER A 194 15.86 -6.36 7.77
N GLN A 195 15.00 -5.68 7.03
CA GLN A 195 15.22 -5.32 5.62
C GLN A 195 16.48 -4.45 5.45
N ILE A 196 16.64 -3.40 6.27
CA ILE A 196 17.83 -2.54 6.24
C ILE A 196 19.08 -3.33 6.60
N SER A 197 19.02 -4.19 7.64
CA SER A 197 20.12 -5.07 8.04
C SER A 197 20.60 -5.94 6.86
N CYS A 198 19.68 -6.49 6.07
CA CYS A 198 20.02 -7.29 4.87
C CYS A 198 20.67 -6.50 3.73
N GLY A 199 20.51 -5.17 3.73
CA GLY A 199 21.19 -4.26 2.80
C GLY A 199 22.59 -3.81 3.25
N LEU A 200 22.98 -4.09 4.51
CA LEU A 200 24.29 -3.74 5.06
C LEU A 200 25.27 -4.91 4.95
N THR A 201 26.53 -4.61 4.66
CA THR A 201 27.63 -5.59 4.71
C THR A 201 27.93 -6.03 6.14
N GLY A 202 28.61 -7.17 6.32
CA GLY A 202 29.07 -7.64 7.64
C GLY A 202 29.75 -6.57 8.51
N PRO A 203 30.81 -5.88 8.02
CA PRO A 203 31.49 -4.84 8.81
C PRO A 203 30.61 -3.61 9.08
N GLU A 204 29.72 -3.24 8.15
CA GLU A 204 28.77 -2.14 8.37
C GLU A 204 27.74 -2.50 9.45
N ARG A 205 27.23 -3.74 9.50
CA ARG A 205 26.33 -4.18 10.57
C ARG A 205 27.00 -4.10 11.94
N LEU A 206 28.25 -4.55 12.04
CA LEU A 206 29.02 -4.46 13.29
C LEU A 206 29.19 -3.00 13.73
N LYS A 207 29.56 -2.11 12.80
CA LYS A 207 29.68 -0.67 13.08
C LYS A 207 28.34 -0.04 13.46
N ALA A 208 27.24 -0.43 12.84
CA ALA A 208 25.89 0.03 13.18
C ALA A 208 25.44 -0.38 14.59
N CYS A 209 26.05 -1.44 15.16
CA CYS A 209 25.78 -1.91 16.52
C CYS A 209 26.67 -1.25 17.58
N GLU A 210 27.67 -0.43 17.20
CA GLU A 210 28.55 0.24 18.15
C GLU A 210 27.76 1.17 19.08
N GLY A 211 27.96 1.03 20.39
CA GLY A 211 27.25 1.83 21.40
C GLY A 211 25.79 1.42 21.64
N ALA A 212 25.33 0.29 21.06
CA ALA A 212 24.00 -0.24 21.32
C ALA A 212 23.81 -0.67 22.78
N SER A 213 22.69 -0.29 23.38
CA SER A 213 22.25 -0.85 24.65
C SER A 213 21.81 -2.30 24.47
N THR A 214 22.27 -3.18 25.36
CA THR A 214 21.86 -4.60 25.37
C THR A 214 20.63 -4.85 26.26
N THR A 215 20.25 -3.88 27.09
CA THR A 215 19.14 -4.03 28.06
C THR A 215 17.83 -3.42 27.53
N HIS A 216 17.91 -2.29 26.84
CA HIS A 216 16.77 -1.56 26.29
C HIS A 216 16.91 -1.37 24.78
N ILE A 217 15.77 -1.35 24.07
CA ILE A 217 15.73 -1.09 22.63
C ILE A 217 15.05 0.26 22.43
N ASP A 218 15.86 1.30 22.49
CA ASP A 218 15.48 2.71 22.41
C ASP A 218 16.08 3.41 21.17
N SER A 219 16.83 2.66 20.36
CA SER A 219 17.63 3.15 19.26
C SER A 219 17.70 2.14 18.11
N LEU A 220 18.00 2.65 16.91
CA LEU A 220 18.19 1.82 15.73
C LEU A 220 19.36 0.83 15.90
N SER A 221 20.45 1.26 16.54
CA SER A 221 21.62 0.41 16.81
C SER A 221 21.27 -0.78 17.69
N ALA A 222 20.48 -0.59 18.76
CA ALA A 222 20.00 -1.66 19.63
C ALA A 222 19.07 -2.65 18.89
N ALA A 223 18.24 -2.15 17.98
CA ALA A 223 17.36 -2.98 17.17
C ALA A 223 18.14 -3.82 16.14
N ILE A 224 19.11 -3.21 15.44
CA ILE A 224 20.01 -3.92 14.51
C ILE A 224 20.82 -4.98 15.27
N ALA A 225 21.33 -4.65 16.47
CA ALA A 225 22.05 -5.61 17.31
C ALA A 225 21.21 -6.84 17.65
N LEU A 226 19.93 -6.67 18.00
CA LEU A 226 19.02 -7.79 18.24
C LEU A 226 18.78 -8.64 16.99
N ILE A 227 18.57 -7.99 15.84
CA ILE A 227 18.39 -8.69 14.56
C ILE A 227 19.65 -9.48 14.21
N ASN A 228 20.83 -8.90 14.41
CA ASN A 228 22.11 -9.57 14.16
C ASN A 228 22.33 -10.74 15.13
N GLU A 229 21.96 -10.61 16.40
CA GLU A 229 21.97 -11.73 17.37
C GLU A 229 21.04 -12.88 16.94
N SER A 230 19.90 -12.55 16.33
CA SER A 230 18.85 -13.55 16.02
C SER A 230 18.97 -14.18 14.63
N LEU A 231 19.46 -13.41 13.65
CA LEU A 231 19.52 -13.79 12.24
C LEU A 231 20.96 -13.78 11.69
N GLY A 232 21.94 -13.24 12.41
CA GLY A 232 23.31 -13.04 11.89
C GLY A 232 24.02 -14.32 11.47
N GLU A 233 23.73 -15.44 12.16
CA GLU A 233 24.28 -16.77 11.84
C GLU A 233 23.54 -17.50 10.71
N THR A 234 22.49 -16.88 10.16
CA THR A 234 21.70 -17.49 9.08
C THR A 234 22.28 -17.14 7.71
N ASP A 235 22.01 -18.00 6.73
CA ASP A 235 22.45 -17.82 5.34
C ASP A 235 21.80 -16.61 4.63
N LEU A 236 20.99 -15.81 5.33
CA LEU A 236 20.40 -14.57 4.83
C LEU A 236 21.44 -13.54 4.38
N TYR A 237 22.65 -13.58 4.95
CA TYR A 237 23.71 -12.59 4.75
C TYR A 237 24.88 -13.08 3.89
N MET A 238 24.80 -14.27 3.30
CA MET A 238 25.91 -14.93 2.58
C MET A 238 26.50 -14.08 1.43
N ASP A 239 25.67 -13.28 0.74
CA ASP A 239 26.14 -12.40 -0.35
C ASP A 239 26.99 -11.20 0.14
N CYS A 240 27.02 -10.92 1.45
CA CYS A 240 27.71 -9.76 2.02
C CYS A 240 29.18 -10.03 2.37
N GLU A 241 29.64 -11.28 2.32
CA GLU A 241 30.99 -11.67 2.72
C GLU A 241 32.01 -11.63 1.57
N GLU A 242 31.55 -11.61 0.30
CA GLU A 242 32.42 -11.69 -0.88
C GLU A 242 32.98 -10.33 -1.37
N ALA A 243 32.56 -9.21 -0.78
CA ALA A 243 33.08 -7.90 -1.16
C ALA A 243 34.43 -7.61 -0.47
N GLY A 244 35.52 -8.10 -1.08
CA GLY A 244 36.89 -7.68 -0.77
C GLY A 244 37.14 -6.20 -1.10
N CYS A 245 36.58 -5.29 -0.29
CA CYS A 245 36.82 -3.85 -0.41
C CYS A 245 37.58 -3.33 0.81
N SER A 246 38.81 -2.87 0.61
CA SER A 246 39.69 -2.31 1.64
C SER A 246 39.28 -0.91 2.13
N GLN A 247 37.99 -0.57 2.07
CA GLN A 247 37.47 0.71 2.53
C GLN A 247 36.95 0.56 3.96
N GLU A 248 37.20 1.56 4.82
CA GLU A 248 36.60 1.58 6.15
C GLU A 248 35.07 1.57 6.02
N PRO A 249 34.35 0.74 6.80
CA PRO A 249 32.90 0.72 6.77
C PRO A 249 32.37 2.10 7.17
N HIS A 250 31.63 2.78 6.29
CA HIS A 250 31.04 4.09 6.59
C HIS A 250 29.53 3.97 6.73
N VAL A 251 29.04 3.92 7.97
CA VAL A 251 27.60 3.85 8.27
C VAL A 251 27.09 5.20 8.74
N ASN A 252 26.12 5.76 8.01
CA ASN A 252 25.43 6.97 8.43
C ASN A 252 24.11 6.60 9.16
N MET A 253 24.18 6.52 10.49
CA MET A 253 23.03 6.16 11.32
C MET A 253 21.84 7.12 11.18
N ILE A 254 22.08 8.40 10.92
CA ILE A 254 21.01 9.40 10.71
C ILE A 254 20.28 9.11 9.40
N ALA A 255 21.00 8.78 8.34
CA ALA A 255 20.39 8.42 7.05
C ALA A 255 19.60 7.12 7.13
N LEU A 256 20.13 6.11 7.83
CA LEU A 256 19.41 4.85 8.07
C LEU A 256 18.13 5.08 8.88
N GLU A 257 18.19 5.92 9.92
CA GLU A 257 17.03 6.29 10.72
C GLU A 257 15.96 7.02 9.86
N GLN A 258 16.36 7.96 9.01
CA GLN A 258 15.45 8.61 8.07
C GLN A 258 14.82 7.60 7.08
N GLN A 259 15.59 6.60 6.66
CA GLN A 259 15.08 5.51 5.82
C GLN A 259 14.06 4.65 6.56
N VAL A 260 14.30 4.30 7.83
CA VAL A 260 13.33 3.58 8.68
C VAL A 260 12.02 4.36 8.75
N GLN A 261 12.09 5.66 9.07
CA GLN A 261 10.92 6.52 9.17
C GLN A 261 10.14 6.55 7.84
N LYS A 262 10.85 6.72 6.72
CA LYS A 262 10.26 6.74 5.38
C LYS A 262 9.54 5.43 5.03
N LEU A 263 10.13 4.28 5.36
CA LEU A 263 9.56 2.96 5.09
C LEU A 263 8.36 2.65 6.00
N CYS A 264 8.30 3.22 7.19
CA CYS A 264 7.16 3.08 8.11
C CYS A 264 5.96 4.00 7.76
N LEU A 265 6.17 5.10 7.02
CA LEU A 265 5.14 6.09 6.70
C LEU A 265 3.87 5.53 6.03
N PRO A 266 3.93 4.60 5.05
CA PRO A 266 2.71 4.09 4.41
C PRO A 266 1.72 3.50 5.41
N PHE A 267 2.19 2.72 6.37
CA PHE A 267 1.34 2.18 7.44
C PHE A 267 0.76 3.28 8.32
N LEU A 268 1.58 4.23 8.77
CA LEU A 268 1.13 5.33 9.64
C LEU A 268 0.07 6.21 8.96
N ARG A 269 0.21 6.46 7.66
CA ARG A 269 -0.76 7.22 6.85
C ARG A 269 -2.10 6.48 6.79
N ILE A 270 -2.10 5.19 6.51
CA ILE A 270 -3.33 4.38 6.44
C ILE A 270 -3.98 4.25 7.83
N ALA A 271 -3.21 3.99 8.89
CA ALA A 271 -3.71 3.96 10.26
C ALA A 271 -4.34 5.31 10.66
N THR A 272 -3.74 6.43 10.24
CA THR A 272 -4.26 7.78 10.48
C THR A 272 -5.59 8.02 9.76
N LEU A 273 -5.69 7.65 8.48
CA LEU A 273 -6.94 7.72 7.73
C LEU A 273 -8.03 6.84 8.36
N LEU A 274 -7.67 5.63 8.79
CA LEU A 274 -8.60 4.73 9.45
C LEU A 274 -9.13 5.31 10.77
N ARG A 275 -8.25 5.90 11.60
CA ARG A 275 -8.64 6.62 12.81
C ARG A 275 -9.55 7.81 12.51
N HIS A 276 -9.21 8.62 11.50
CA HIS A 276 -10.00 9.75 11.04
C HIS A 276 -11.44 9.32 10.71
N HIS A 277 -11.61 8.26 9.92
CA HIS A 277 -12.92 7.78 9.50
C HIS A 277 -13.72 7.14 10.63
N ILE A 278 -13.13 6.20 11.38
CA ILE A 278 -13.85 5.46 12.44
C ILE A 278 -14.32 6.40 13.56
N TYR A 279 -13.48 7.36 13.95
CA TYR A 279 -13.75 8.24 15.10
C TYR A 279 -14.19 9.65 14.72
N ASN A 280 -14.33 9.96 13.43
CA ASN A 280 -14.67 11.28 12.90
C ASN A 280 -13.78 12.40 13.48
N GLN A 281 -12.48 12.12 13.64
CA GLN A 281 -11.48 13.05 14.18
C GLN A 281 -10.79 13.80 13.05
N GLN A 282 -10.54 15.10 13.21
CA GLN A 282 -9.84 15.87 12.18
C GLN A 282 -8.41 15.37 11.97
N LEU A 283 -7.97 15.33 10.71
CA LEU A 283 -6.59 14.97 10.38
C LEU A 283 -5.61 15.99 10.99
N PRO A 284 -4.41 15.54 11.38
CA PRO A 284 -3.39 16.46 11.91
C PRO A 284 -2.97 17.45 10.81
N ASP A 285 -2.79 18.73 11.17
CA ASP A 285 -2.12 19.69 10.28
C ASP A 285 -0.65 19.26 10.17
N ILE A 286 -0.10 19.12 8.96
CA ILE A 286 1.28 18.71 8.72
C ILE A 286 1.85 19.58 7.60
N ARG A 287 2.65 20.58 7.94
CA ARG A 287 3.12 21.58 6.98
C ARG A 287 4.41 21.22 6.24
N ALA A 288 5.14 20.26 6.77
CA ALA A 288 6.48 19.94 6.29
C ALA A 288 6.69 18.42 6.21
N PRO A 289 7.22 17.88 5.09
CA PRO A 289 7.41 16.44 4.91
C PRO A 289 8.25 15.78 6.01
N GLN A 290 9.29 16.46 6.48
CA GLN A 290 10.16 15.97 7.55
C GLN A 290 9.44 15.82 8.89
N SER A 291 8.33 16.53 9.10
CA SER A 291 7.54 16.45 10.33
C SER A 291 6.40 15.42 10.24
N GLU A 292 6.14 14.86 9.05
CA GLU A 292 5.01 13.96 8.82
C GLU A 292 5.08 12.76 9.75
N PHE A 293 6.21 12.06 9.79
CA PHE A 293 6.39 10.87 10.63
C PHE A 293 6.05 11.14 12.10
N VAL A 294 6.72 12.12 12.70
CA VAL A 294 6.55 12.48 14.13
C VAL A 294 5.11 12.89 14.42
N ARG A 295 4.48 13.71 13.56
CA ARG A 295 3.09 14.14 13.76
C ARG A 295 2.10 12.98 13.68
N LEU A 296 2.30 12.02 12.78
CA LEU A 296 1.46 10.83 12.68
C LEU A 296 1.64 9.90 13.90
N VAL A 297 2.87 9.74 14.39
CA VAL A 297 3.16 8.96 15.60
C VAL A 297 2.44 9.52 16.82
N TYR A 298 2.46 10.84 17.02
CA TYR A 298 1.72 11.51 18.08
C TYR A 298 0.20 11.44 17.87
N TYR A 299 -0.28 11.68 16.64
CA TYR A 299 -1.71 11.58 16.32
C TYR A 299 -2.26 10.18 16.59
N LEU A 300 -1.47 9.14 16.36
CA LEU A 300 -1.82 7.74 16.63
C LEU A 300 -1.56 7.31 18.08
N GLU A 301 -1.12 8.21 18.95
CA GLU A 301 -0.83 7.96 20.38
C GLU A 301 0.18 6.82 20.61
N LEU A 302 1.09 6.62 19.64
CA LEU A 302 2.24 5.71 19.79
C LEU A 302 3.21 6.27 20.83
N VAL A 303 3.39 7.59 20.86
CA VAL A 303 4.14 8.30 21.89
C VAL A 303 3.21 9.34 22.51
N THR A 304 3.19 9.40 23.84
CA THR A 304 2.34 10.36 24.58
C THR A 304 3.17 11.42 25.32
N GLU A 305 4.46 11.17 25.54
CA GLU A 305 5.38 12.11 26.17
C GLU A 305 5.88 13.15 25.16
N GLY A 306 5.94 14.41 25.58
CA GLY A 306 6.48 15.50 24.77
C GLY A 306 7.99 15.35 24.63
N MET A 307 8.48 15.16 23.41
CA MET A 307 9.90 14.99 23.10
C MET A 307 10.37 16.06 22.11
N ASP A 308 11.66 16.40 22.20
CA ASP A 308 12.28 17.29 21.22
C ASP A 308 12.37 16.61 19.85
N TRP A 309 11.92 17.31 18.80
CA TRP A 309 11.85 16.79 17.44
C TRP A 309 13.23 16.53 16.86
N GLY A 310 14.27 17.23 17.33
CA GLY A 310 15.65 17.04 16.90
C GLY A 310 16.26 15.70 17.33
N CYS A 311 15.68 15.03 18.32
CA CYS A 311 16.18 13.77 18.90
C CYS A 311 15.21 12.59 18.69
N PHE A 312 14.15 12.78 17.90
CA PHE A 312 13.11 11.77 17.71
C PHE A 312 13.62 10.63 16.82
N ASN A 313 13.62 9.40 17.33
CA ASN A 313 13.90 8.19 16.56
C ASN A 313 12.66 7.29 16.50
N ALA A 314 12.59 6.40 15.51
CA ALA A 314 11.46 5.50 15.28
C ALA A 314 11.31 4.44 16.38
N ALA A 315 12.40 4.04 17.05
CA ALA A 315 12.36 3.06 18.13
C ALA A 315 11.58 3.55 19.35
N VAL A 316 11.54 4.87 19.61
CA VAL A 316 10.76 5.48 20.70
C VAL A 316 9.26 5.19 20.57
N ALA A 317 8.75 4.97 19.36
CA ALA A 317 7.34 4.64 19.12
C ALA A 317 7.01 3.16 19.42
N LEU A 318 7.98 2.34 19.81
CA LEU A 318 7.76 0.95 20.21
C LEU A 318 7.01 0.88 21.56
N ASN A 319 5.95 0.09 21.59
CA ASN A 319 5.09 -0.04 22.78
C ASN A 319 4.90 -1.51 23.13
N TRP A 320 5.34 -1.93 24.32
CA TRP A 320 5.28 -3.33 24.73
C TRP A 320 4.36 -3.50 25.93
N PRO A 321 3.59 -4.61 26.01
CA PRO A 321 2.92 -4.95 27.26
C PRO A 321 3.96 -5.21 28.34
N ASN A 322 3.66 -4.79 29.57
CA ASN A 322 4.53 -4.99 30.72
C ASN A 322 4.93 -6.48 30.80
N GLY A 323 6.24 -6.74 30.75
CA GLY A 323 6.80 -8.09 30.77
C GLY A 323 7.48 -8.42 32.08
N ASP A 324 7.74 -9.70 32.31
CA ASP A 324 8.57 -10.17 33.41
C ASP A 324 9.94 -9.48 33.41
N LEU A 325 10.41 -9.07 34.59
CA LEU A 325 11.72 -8.46 34.82
C LEU A 325 12.90 -9.32 34.33
N VAL A 326 12.69 -10.63 34.18
CA VAL A 326 13.72 -11.62 33.84
C VAL A 326 13.94 -11.76 32.33
N ARG A 327 12.88 -11.64 31.52
CA ARG A 327 12.95 -11.69 30.05
C ARG A 327 11.98 -10.67 29.47
N PRO A 328 12.43 -9.43 29.24
CA PRO A 328 11.56 -8.39 28.76
C PRO A 328 10.90 -8.75 27.43
N THR A 329 9.60 -8.49 27.32
CA THR A 329 8.79 -8.73 26.12
C THR A 329 9.39 -8.06 24.88
N HIS A 330 10.01 -6.89 25.04
CA HIS A 330 10.64 -6.14 23.94
C HIS A 330 11.84 -6.84 23.29
N ARG A 331 12.49 -7.81 23.95
CA ARG A 331 13.53 -8.64 23.31
C ARG A 331 12.98 -10.00 22.89
N ARG A 332 12.21 -10.66 23.76
CA ARG A 332 11.69 -12.03 23.52
C ARG A 332 10.82 -12.11 22.28
N THR A 333 9.96 -11.12 22.06
CA THR A 333 8.96 -11.16 20.99
C THR A 333 9.60 -11.02 19.60
N PRO A 334 10.46 -10.00 19.35
CA PRO A 334 11.22 -9.94 18.10
C PRO A 334 12.10 -11.18 17.85
N GLN A 335 12.75 -11.73 18.88
CA GLN A 335 13.53 -12.96 18.76
C GLN A 335 12.66 -14.14 18.31
N THR A 336 11.43 -14.24 18.82
CA THR A 336 10.47 -15.28 18.42
C THR A 336 10.06 -15.12 16.95
N TRP A 337 9.81 -13.89 16.50
CA TRP A 337 9.51 -13.62 15.09
C TRP A 337 10.70 -13.95 14.18
N CYS A 338 11.92 -13.61 14.60
CA CYS A 338 13.15 -13.98 13.90
C CYS A 338 13.33 -15.49 13.83
N ALA A 339 13.05 -16.23 14.91
CA ALA A 339 13.14 -17.69 14.93
C ALA A 339 12.12 -18.34 13.97
N GLN A 340 10.88 -17.84 13.91
CA GLN A 340 9.89 -18.28 12.92
C GLN A 340 10.35 -18.03 11.48
N PHE A 341 10.93 -16.86 11.22
CA PHE A 341 11.47 -16.52 9.92
C PHE A 341 12.69 -17.37 9.55
N ASN A 342 13.58 -17.63 10.51
CA ASN A 342 14.74 -18.50 10.31
C ASN A 342 14.32 -19.93 9.93
N ALA A 343 13.29 -20.47 10.60
CA ALA A 343 12.72 -21.78 10.23
C ALA A 343 12.21 -21.83 8.77
N PHE A 344 11.72 -20.71 8.24
CA PHE A 344 11.36 -20.58 6.82
C PHE A 344 12.58 -20.39 5.92
N SER A 345 13.55 -19.55 6.32
CA SER A 345 14.80 -19.31 5.60
C SER A 345 15.55 -20.62 5.31
N ASN A 346 15.60 -21.53 6.30
CA ASN A 346 16.19 -22.86 6.17
C ASN A 346 15.50 -23.74 5.11
N ARG A 347 14.25 -23.46 4.72
CA ARG A 347 13.54 -24.17 3.64
C ARG A 347 13.78 -23.52 2.27
N SER A 348 13.88 -22.20 2.20
CA SER A 348 14.09 -21.46 0.96
C SER A 348 14.75 -20.10 1.19
N GLN A 349 16.08 -20.07 1.10
CA GLN A 349 16.89 -18.89 1.40
C GLN A 349 16.66 -17.74 0.41
N ILE A 350 16.69 -18.04 -0.90
CA ILE A 350 16.51 -17.04 -1.96
C ILE A 350 15.14 -16.37 -1.85
N ALA A 351 14.08 -17.16 -1.63
CA ALA A 351 12.74 -16.63 -1.45
C ALA A 351 12.64 -15.81 -0.16
N ALA A 352 13.20 -16.29 0.95
CA ALA A 352 13.20 -15.57 2.23
C ALA A 352 13.90 -14.20 2.14
N ARG A 353 15.07 -14.14 1.51
CA ARG A 353 15.81 -12.90 1.28
C ARG A 353 15.04 -11.94 0.38
N SER A 354 14.52 -12.41 -0.76
CA SER A 354 13.71 -11.56 -1.66
C SER A 354 12.46 -11.03 -0.97
N PHE A 355 11.69 -11.87 -0.27
CA PHE A 355 10.50 -11.40 0.44
C PHE A 355 10.80 -10.38 1.54
N LEU A 356 11.93 -10.49 2.22
CA LEU A 356 12.33 -9.54 3.27
C LEU A 356 12.87 -8.23 2.68
N VAL A 357 13.72 -8.30 1.64
CA VAL A 357 14.33 -7.13 1.01
C VAL A 357 13.30 -6.30 0.24
N ASP A 358 12.34 -6.96 -0.38
CA ASP A 358 11.29 -6.33 -1.19
C ASP A 358 10.01 -6.03 -0.37
N ALA A 359 10.00 -6.31 0.94
CA ALA A 359 8.83 -6.17 1.81
C ALA A 359 8.29 -4.74 1.86
N HIS A 360 9.15 -3.78 2.20
CA HIS A 360 8.79 -2.37 2.32
C HIS A 360 9.49 -1.55 1.25
N VAL A 361 8.70 -1.02 0.31
CA VAL A 361 9.20 -0.18 -0.77
C VAL A 361 8.69 1.24 -0.62
N THR A 362 9.46 2.21 -1.12
CA THR A 362 8.96 3.58 -1.24
C THR A 362 7.91 3.62 -2.36
N TRP A 363 6.64 3.72 -1.96
CA TRP A 363 5.54 3.89 -2.88
C TRP A 363 5.52 5.30 -3.46
N HIS A 364 5.42 5.37 -4.80
CA HIS A 364 5.14 6.59 -5.52
C HIS A 364 3.70 6.52 -6.02
N PRO A 365 2.91 7.61 -5.86
CA PRO A 365 1.55 7.61 -6.36
C PRO A 365 1.57 7.41 -7.89
N PRO A 366 0.60 6.68 -8.45
CA PRO A 366 0.48 6.55 -9.89
C PRO A 366 0.36 7.94 -10.54
N ARG A 367 1.04 8.13 -11.66
CA ARG A 367 1.04 9.37 -12.44
C ARG A 367 0.90 9.06 -13.92
N LEU A 368 0.36 10.02 -14.66
CA LEU A 368 0.43 9.98 -16.11
C LEU A 368 1.88 10.21 -16.54
N LEU A 369 2.19 9.83 -17.79
CA LEU A 369 3.50 10.08 -18.40
C LEU A 369 3.84 11.57 -18.26
N GLU A 370 5.03 11.88 -17.77
CA GLU A 370 5.51 13.27 -17.72
C GLU A 370 5.76 13.76 -19.15
N LEU A 371 5.10 14.87 -19.51
CA LEU A 371 5.15 15.41 -20.86
C LEU A 371 6.07 16.64 -20.90
N PRO A 372 6.89 16.81 -21.96
CA PRO A 372 7.74 17.99 -22.10
C PRO A 372 6.91 19.26 -22.27
N ARG A 373 7.46 20.40 -21.85
CA ARG A 373 6.79 21.70 -21.96
C ARG A 373 6.46 22.06 -23.40
N GLU A 374 7.41 21.91 -24.32
CA GLU A 374 7.23 22.24 -25.74
C GLU A 374 6.65 21.04 -26.50
N TYR A 375 5.55 21.24 -27.22
CA TYR A 375 4.91 20.16 -27.97
C TYR A 375 5.79 19.59 -29.09
N GLU A 376 6.61 20.44 -29.71
CA GLU A 376 7.53 20.07 -30.78
C GLU A 376 8.42 18.88 -30.38
N LYS A 377 8.83 18.79 -29.11
CA LYS A 377 9.62 17.67 -28.60
C LYS A 377 8.86 16.34 -28.69
N ILE A 378 7.56 16.33 -28.36
CA ILE A 378 6.72 15.13 -28.52
C ILE A 378 6.58 14.81 -30.00
N PHE A 379 6.20 15.82 -30.80
CA PHE A 379 5.92 15.63 -32.22
C PHE A 379 7.13 15.03 -32.93
N THR A 380 8.31 15.63 -32.77
CA THR A 380 9.56 15.15 -33.38
C THR A 380 9.99 13.80 -32.83
N TYR A 381 9.86 13.55 -31.51
CA TYR A 381 10.26 12.27 -30.93
C TYR A 381 9.43 11.10 -31.46
N TYR A 382 8.11 11.27 -31.60
CA TYR A 382 7.19 10.23 -32.05
C TYR A 382 6.91 10.24 -33.56
N HIS A 383 7.48 11.20 -34.30
CA HIS A 383 7.37 11.25 -35.75
C HIS A 383 7.92 9.98 -36.40
N GLU A 384 7.17 9.40 -37.35
CA GLU A 384 7.54 8.19 -38.09
C GLU A 384 7.91 6.96 -37.25
N ARG A 385 7.60 6.93 -35.95
CA ARG A 385 7.85 5.75 -35.13
C ARG A 385 6.84 4.64 -35.47
N PRO A 386 7.30 3.40 -35.68
CA PRO A 386 6.42 2.29 -36.02
C PRO A 386 5.64 1.80 -34.79
N CYS A 387 4.43 1.31 -35.00
CA CYS A 387 3.67 0.59 -33.98
C CYS A 387 4.40 -0.68 -33.54
N SER A 388 4.36 -1.00 -32.25
CA SER A 388 5.01 -2.19 -31.71
C SER A 388 4.37 -3.51 -32.17
N GLN A 389 3.11 -3.48 -32.63
CA GLN A 389 2.37 -4.67 -33.07
C GLN A 389 2.50 -4.95 -34.57
N CYS A 390 2.22 -3.96 -35.43
CA CYS A 390 2.24 -4.15 -36.88
C CYS A 390 3.51 -3.63 -37.57
N HIS A 391 4.40 -2.96 -36.84
CA HIS A 391 5.65 -2.37 -37.35
C HIS A 391 5.49 -1.33 -38.47
N SER A 392 4.26 -0.92 -38.79
CA SER A 392 3.99 0.19 -39.69
C SER A 392 3.84 1.49 -38.91
N VAL A 393 4.14 2.62 -39.57
CA VAL A 393 3.86 3.95 -39.01
C VAL A 393 2.34 4.19 -38.99
N PRO A 394 1.72 4.42 -37.82
CA PRO A 394 0.29 4.71 -37.75
C PRO A 394 -0.07 6.01 -38.47
N GLN A 395 -1.23 6.07 -39.12
CA GLN A 395 -1.73 7.33 -39.69
C GLN A 395 -2.03 8.38 -38.60
N GLU A 396 -2.60 7.93 -37.49
CA GLU A 396 -2.84 8.73 -36.28
C GLU A 396 -2.00 8.15 -35.13
N THR A 397 -0.73 8.55 -35.03
CA THR A 397 0.15 8.14 -33.94
C THR A 397 -0.45 8.58 -32.60
N SER A 398 -0.85 7.60 -31.79
CA SER A 398 -1.45 7.82 -30.48
C SER A 398 -0.62 7.14 -29.40
N ILE A 399 -0.39 7.82 -28.28
CA ILE A 399 0.39 7.28 -27.17
C ILE A 399 -0.49 7.10 -25.93
N CYS A 400 -0.36 5.97 -25.25
CA CYS A 400 -1.02 5.74 -23.98
C CYS A 400 -0.28 6.52 -22.87
N LEU A 401 -0.96 7.48 -22.22
CA LEU A 401 -0.35 8.26 -21.13
C LEU A 401 -0.15 7.46 -19.84
N LEU A 402 -0.66 6.22 -19.75
CA LEU A 402 -0.47 5.37 -18.58
C LEU A 402 0.84 4.56 -18.64
N CYS A 403 1.33 4.23 -19.84
CA CYS A 403 2.49 3.35 -20.02
C CYS A 403 3.48 3.77 -21.12
N GLY A 404 3.15 4.79 -21.93
CA GLY A 404 3.98 5.28 -23.03
C GLY A 404 3.93 4.47 -24.33
N THR A 405 3.15 3.38 -24.40
CA THR A 405 3.03 2.56 -25.61
C THR A 405 2.36 3.32 -26.76
N ILE A 406 2.91 3.21 -27.97
CA ILE A 406 2.31 3.70 -29.22
C ILE A 406 1.22 2.70 -29.66
N VAL A 407 0.02 3.20 -29.93
CA VAL A 407 -1.12 2.40 -30.39
C VAL A 407 -1.68 2.95 -31.71
N CYS A 408 -2.13 2.04 -32.58
CA CYS A 408 -2.84 2.36 -33.81
C CYS A 408 -4.30 2.69 -33.50
N LEU A 409 -4.66 3.98 -33.55
CA LEU A 409 -6.01 4.44 -33.31
C LEU A 409 -6.86 4.38 -34.59
N LYS A 410 -8.06 3.79 -34.51
CA LYS A 410 -9.04 3.64 -35.62
C LYS A 410 -8.51 2.93 -36.86
N GLN A 411 -7.45 2.12 -36.75
CA GLN A 411 -6.88 1.37 -37.86
C GLN A 411 -7.25 -0.12 -37.79
N ASN A 412 -7.30 -0.78 -38.95
CA ASN A 412 -7.58 -2.22 -39.04
C ASN A 412 -6.33 -3.11 -38.84
N CYS A 413 -5.11 -2.55 -38.92
CA CYS A 413 -3.85 -3.30 -38.93
C CYS A 413 -3.58 -4.10 -37.64
N CYS A 414 -4.04 -3.61 -36.49
CA CYS A 414 -3.80 -4.21 -35.18
C CYS A 414 -5.09 -4.74 -34.54
N LYS A 415 -6.13 -4.94 -35.37
CA LYS A 415 -7.45 -5.39 -34.89
C LYS A 415 -7.42 -6.87 -34.56
N GLN A 416 -7.69 -7.23 -33.31
CA GLN A 416 -7.72 -8.62 -32.85
C GLN A 416 -9.16 -9.00 -32.45
N GLN A 417 -9.68 -10.09 -33.00
CA GLN A 417 -11.03 -10.60 -32.69
C GLN A 417 -12.14 -9.54 -32.79
N GLY A 418 -12.03 -8.62 -33.76
CA GLY A 418 -13.01 -7.55 -33.93
C GLY A 418 -12.79 -6.32 -33.04
N VAL A 419 -11.74 -6.29 -32.22
CA VAL A 419 -11.38 -5.20 -31.31
C VAL A 419 -10.14 -4.46 -31.80
N CYS A 420 -10.25 -3.15 -32.00
CA CYS A 420 -9.12 -2.29 -32.36
C CYS A 420 -8.14 -2.11 -31.20
N GLU A 421 -6.91 -1.72 -31.53
CA GLU A 421 -5.77 -1.77 -30.60
C GLU A 421 -5.95 -0.86 -29.39
N ALA A 422 -6.47 0.37 -29.54
CA ALA A 422 -6.61 1.29 -28.41
C ALA A 422 -7.60 0.76 -27.37
N VAL A 423 -8.71 0.16 -27.82
CA VAL A 423 -9.68 -0.51 -26.92
C VAL A 423 -9.05 -1.72 -26.23
N ALA A 424 -8.40 -2.61 -26.98
CA ALA A 424 -7.73 -3.78 -26.42
C ALA A 424 -6.65 -3.39 -25.39
N HIS A 425 -5.81 -2.42 -25.75
CA HIS A 425 -4.78 -1.88 -24.88
C HIS A 425 -5.37 -1.22 -23.62
N SER A 426 -6.50 -0.51 -23.72
CA SER A 426 -7.15 0.08 -22.53
C SER A 426 -7.59 -0.99 -21.52
N LEU A 427 -8.03 -2.16 -22.00
CA LEU A 427 -8.41 -3.30 -21.16
C LEU A 427 -7.18 -3.91 -20.47
N GLU A 428 -6.09 -4.06 -21.21
CA GLU A 428 -4.85 -4.67 -20.71
C GLU A 428 -4.06 -3.74 -19.77
N CYS A 429 -3.86 -2.48 -20.18
CA CYS A 429 -3.06 -1.51 -19.46
C CYS A 429 -3.82 -0.98 -18.23
N GLY A 430 -4.96 -0.34 -18.44
CA GLY A 430 -5.70 0.38 -17.40
C GLY A 430 -7.03 -0.25 -16.97
N ALA A 431 -7.20 -1.57 -17.16
CA ALA A 431 -8.39 -2.33 -16.76
C ALA A 431 -9.70 -1.74 -17.31
N GLY A 432 -9.68 -1.30 -18.56
CA GLY A 432 -10.79 -0.69 -19.27
C GLY A 432 -10.83 0.83 -19.20
N THR A 433 -9.85 1.48 -18.56
CA THR A 433 -9.63 2.93 -18.67
C THR A 433 -8.34 3.21 -19.43
N GLY A 434 -8.42 3.99 -20.51
CA GLY A 434 -7.25 4.40 -21.28
C GLY A 434 -7.27 5.90 -21.53
N VAL A 435 -6.11 6.55 -21.42
CA VAL A 435 -5.94 7.98 -21.72
C VAL A 435 -4.88 8.08 -22.81
N PHE A 436 -5.29 8.53 -24.00
CA PHE A 436 -4.45 8.53 -25.18
C PHE A 436 -4.22 9.95 -25.69
N LEU A 437 -2.95 10.33 -25.89
CA LEU A 437 -2.59 11.55 -26.61
C LEU A 437 -2.40 11.24 -28.09
N VAL A 438 -3.22 11.86 -28.94
CA VAL A 438 -3.10 11.75 -30.40
C VAL A 438 -2.08 12.79 -30.89
N VAL A 439 -0.87 12.34 -31.22
CA VAL A 439 0.27 13.22 -31.57
C VAL A 439 0.02 14.03 -32.84
N THR A 440 -0.82 13.56 -33.75
CA THR A 440 -1.15 14.29 -34.98
C THR A 440 -2.15 15.43 -34.77
N SER A 441 -2.87 15.45 -33.65
CA SER A 441 -3.94 16.44 -33.39
C SER A 441 -3.92 17.07 -32.01
N THR A 442 -2.97 16.71 -31.14
CA THR A 442 -2.80 17.14 -29.73
C THR A 442 -3.92 16.72 -28.78
N TYR A 443 -4.99 16.09 -29.28
CA TYR A 443 -6.14 15.76 -28.47
C TYR A 443 -5.90 14.57 -27.55
N ILE A 444 -6.53 14.65 -26.37
CA ILE A 444 -6.69 13.54 -25.46
C ILE A 444 -8.01 12.81 -25.75
N ILE A 445 -7.91 11.50 -25.96
CA ILE A 445 -9.04 10.57 -26.03
C ILE A 445 -9.04 9.74 -24.75
N VAL A 446 -10.17 9.73 -24.07
CA VAL A 446 -10.38 8.89 -22.89
C VAL A 446 -11.31 7.75 -23.25
N ILE A 447 -10.86 6.52 -23.07
CA ILE A 447 -11.67 5.30 -23.14
C ILE A 447 -12.02 4.88 -21.72
N ARG A 448 -13.29 4.55 -21.48
CA ARG A 448 -13.79 4.00 -20.22
C ARG A 448 -14.86 2.95 -20.48
N GLY A 449 -14.53 1.68 -20.23
CA GLY A 449 -15.39 0.55 -20.53
C GLY A 449 -15.71 0.49 -22.02
N GLN A 450 -16.99 0.62 -22.37
CA GLN A 450 -17.48 0.58 -23.75
C GLN A 450 -17.69 1.97 -24.39
N ARG A 451 -17.29 3.03 -23.68
CA ARG A 451 -17.49 4.43 -24.07
C ARG A 451 -16.16 5.13 -24.24
N ALA A 452 -16.12 6.12 -25.10
CA ALA A 452 -14.99 7.02 -25.26
C ALA A 452 -15.46 8.46 -25.37
N CYS A 453 -14.60 9.41 -25.00
CA CYS A 453 -14.85 10.83 -25.24
C CYS A 453 -13.57 11.56 -25.66
N LEU A 454 -13.76 12.66 -26.39
CA LEU A 454 -12.72 13.64 -26.65
C LEU A 454 -12.63 14.57 -25.43
N TRP A 455 -11.51 14.53 -24.72
CA TRP A 455 -11.33 15.31 -23.50
C TRP A 455 -10.90 16.75 -23.79
N GLY A 456 -10.08 16.97 -24.82
CA GLY A 456 -9.51 18.27 -25.20
C GLY A 456 -7.99 18.18 -25.38
N SER A 457 -7.32 19.31 -25.62
CA SER A 457 -5.86 19.33 -25.71
C SER A 457 -5.20 19.69 -24.37
N LEU A 458 -4.03 19.10 -24.11
CA LEU A 458 -3.14 19.50 -23.00
C LEU A 458 -2.19 20.64 -23.39
N TYR A 459 -2.06 20.89 -24.69
CA TYR A 459 -1.11 21.83 -25.27
C TYR A 459 -1.86 23.02 -25.86
N LEU A 460 -1.50 24.21 -25.40
CA LEU A 460 -2.13 25.46 -25.79
C LEU A 460 -1.09 26.42 -26.34
N ASP A 461 -1.52 27.35 -27.19
CA ASP A 461 -0.66 28.46 -27.62
C ASP A 461 -0.51 29.52 -26.50
N ASP A 462 0.28 30.56 -26.77
CA ASP A 462 0.51 31.67 -25.82
C ASP A 462 -0.77 32.44 -25.44
N PHE A 463 -1.87 32.24 -26.17
CA PHE A 463 -3.19 32.84 -25.91
C PHE A 463 -4.16 31.85 -25.24
N GLU A 464 -3.66 30.72 -24.75
CA GLU A 464 -4.44 29.64 -24.12
C GLU A 464 -5.45 28.97 -25.08
N GLU A 465 -5.22 29.07 -26.40
CA GLU A 465 -6.07 28.46 -27.40
C GLU A 465 -5.56 27.08 -27.83
N GLU A 466 -6.48 26.18 -28.15
CA GLU A 466 -6.16 24.89 -28.78
C GLU A 466 -5.85 25.10 -30.29
N ASP A 467 -4.82 24.43 -30.81
CA ASP A 467 -4.57 24.35 -32.26
C ASP A 467 -5.07 23.01 -32.80
N ARG A 468 -6.32 23.03 -33.28
CA ARG A 468 -7.01 21.83 -33.78
C ARG A 468 -6.28 21.27 -34.99
N ASP A 469 -5.93 19.98 -34.91
CA ASP A 469 -5.22 19.25 -35.98
C ASP A 469 -3.90 19.92 -36.41
N LEU A 470 -3.30 20.75 -35.54
CA LEU A 470 -2.06 21.50 -35.81
C LEU A 470 -2.11 22.38 -37.08
N LYS A 471 -3.31 22.86 -37.47
CA LYS A 471 -3.51 23.60 -38.73
C LYS A 471 -2.92 25.01 -38.70
N ARG A 472 -2.83 25.66 -37.54
CA ARG A 472 -2.29 27.03 -37.43
C ARG A 472 -0.76 27.02 -37.39
N GLY A 473 -0.14 25.92 -36.96
CA GLY A 473 1.31 25.77 -36.88
C GLY A 473 1.95 26.67 -35.83
N LYS A 474 1.18 27.10 -34.82
CA LYS A 474 1.71 27.92 -33.73
C LYS A 474 2.48 27.04 -32.74
N PRO A 475 3.52 27.58 -32.08
CA PRO A 475 4.13 26.91 -30.93
C PRO A 475 3.08 26.60 -29.85
N LEU A 476 3.11 25.39 -29.33
CA LEU A 476 2.21 24.94 -28.27
C LEU A 476 3.00 24.52 -27.03
N TYR A 477 2.44 24.83 -25.86
CA TYR A 477 3.03 24.60 -24.56
C TYR A 477 2.09 23.82 -23.64
N LEU A 478 2.65 22.93 -22.83
CA LEU A 478 1.89 22.13 -21.88
C LEU A 478 1.24 23.03 -20.82
N SER A 479 -0.08 22.99 -20.74
CA SER A 479 -0.83 23.59 -19.64
C SER A 479 -0.77 22.67 -18.42
N LYS A 480 -0.04 23.10 -17.38
CA LYS A 480 0.09 22.37 -16.11
C LYS A 480 -1.27 22.11 -15.46
N ASP A 481 -2.16 23.11 -15.49
CA ASP A 481 -3.49 23.02 -14.89
C ASP A 481 -4.36 21.97 -15.59
N ARG A 482 -4.34 21.92 -16.92
CA ARG A 482 -5.06 20.88 -17.68
C ARG A 482 -4.49 19.49 -17.45
N TYR A 483 -3.16 19.36 -17.39
CA TYR A 483 -2.50 18.10 -17.10
C TYR A 483 -2.87 17.59 -15.70
N GLN A 484 -2.77 18.44 -14.68
CA GLN A 484 -3.15 18.11 -13.31
C GLN A 484 -4.63 17.75 -13.20
N LEU A 485 -5.52 18.47 -13.89
CA LEU A 485 -6.94 18.14 -13.93
C LEU A 485 -7.21 16.76 -14.55
N LEU A 486 -6.55 16.45 -15.68
CA LEU A 486 -6.67 15.16 -16.35
C LEU A 486 -6.19 14.01 -15.44
N GLU A 487 -5.03 14.18 -14.81
CA GLU A 487 -4.46 13.22 -13.87
C GLU A 487 -5.37 13.02 -12.65
N GLN A 488 -5.87 14.10 -12.04
CA GLN A 488 -6.80 14.02 -10.92
C GLN A 488 -8.12 13.32 -11.29
N GLN A 489 -8.65 13.53 -12.50
CA GLN A 489 -9.84 12.83 -12.97
C GLN A 489 -9.61 11.33 -13.16
N TRP A 490 -8.42 10.96 -13.61
CA TRP A 490 -7.98 9.57 -13.73
C TRP A 490 -7.85 8.92 -12.34
N LEU A 491 -7.08 9.51 -11.44
CA LEU A 491 -6.87 9.04 -10.07
C LEU A 491 -8.17 8.98 -9.25
N ALA A 492 -9.12 9.89 -9.52
CA ALA A 492 -10.42 9.88 -8.88
C ALA A 492 -11.43 8.92 -9.53
N HIS A 493 -11.10 8.29 -10.67
CA HIS A 493 -12.03 7.55 -11.52
C HIS A 493 -13.30 8.36 -11.85
N ARG A 494 -13.16 9.67 -12.11
CA ARG A 494 -14.28 10.63 -12.25
C ARG A 494 -14.54 11.13 -13.67
N PHE A 495 -13.95 10.51 -14.68
CA PHE A 495 -14.21 10.87 -16.08
C PHE A 495 -15.71 10.92 -16.42
N ASP A 496 -16.54 10.02 -15.87
CA ASP A 496 -17.99 9.99 -16.10
C ASP A 496 -18.75 11.21 -15.54
N HIS A 497 -18.19 11.90 -14.54
CA HIS A 497 -18.83 13.07 -13.93
C HIS A 497 -18.45 14.38 -14.63
N THR A 498 -17.65 14.31 -15.70
CA THR A 498 -17.30 15.47 -16.51
C THR A 498 -18.35 15.68 -17.60
N LYS A 499 -18.71 16.94 -17.88
CA LYS A 499 -19.64 17.32 -18.96
C LYS A 499 -18.98 17.15 -20.34
N LYS A 500 -18.65 15.91 -20.72
CA LYS A 500 -18.09 15.54 -22.02
C LYS A 500 -19.06 14.65 -22.78
N THR A 501 -19.01 14.74 -24.10
CA THR A 501 -19.85 13.91 -24.98
C THR A 501 -19.24 12.51 -25.09
N TRP A 502 -19.81 11.57 -24.34
CA TRP A 502 -19.44 10.16 -24.40
C TRP A 502 -20.14 9.47 -25.55
N VAL A 503 -19.37 8.72 -26.35
CA VAL A 503 -19.87 7.93 -27.47
C VAL A 503 -19.52 6.46 -27.28
N TRP A 504 -20.38 5.57 -27.76
CA TRP A 504 -20.09 4.14 -27.80
C TRP A 504 -19.07 3.86 -28.89
N HIS A 505 -17.89 3.36 -28.53
CA HIS A 505 -16.83 3.12 -29.51
C HIS A 505 -17.02 1.82 -30.31
N ARG A 506 -17.88 0.90 -29.85
CA ARG A 506 -18.19 -0.39 -30.52
C ARG A 506 -16.94 -1.14 -30.98
N ASN A 507 -15.91 -1.13 -30.13
CA ASN A 507 -14.60 -1.75 -30.38
C ASN A 507 -13.85 -1.24 -31.63
N ALA A 508 -14.17 -0.03 -32.12
CA ALA A 508 -13.61 0.55 -33.34
C ALA A 508 -12.52 1.61 -33.12
N LEU A 509 -12.07 1.84 -31.88
CA LEU A 509 -11.01 2.80 -31.54
C LEU A 509 -9.64 2.17 -31.42
#